data_AF-A0A328BMD5-F1
#
_entry.id   AF-A0A328BMD5-F1
#
_cell.length_a   1.000
_cell.length_b   1.000
_cell.length_c   1.000
_cell.angle_alpha   90.00
_cell.angle_beta   90.00
_cell.angle_gamma   90.00
#
_symmetry.space_group_name_H-M   'P 1'
#
loop_
_entity.id
_entity.type
_entity.pdbx_description
1 polymer ?
#
loop_
_entity_poly.entity_id
_entity_poly.type
_entity_poly.pdbx_seq_one_letter_code
_entity_poly.pdbx_strand_id
1 'polypeptide(L)'
;MALYADVGWAGFTFEAVARTSGVGKASLYRRWPRRGDLLRQTFEARWLRVGSLDQGDIRTDLLALAWIVARALTGPYAGAHKRLPLDIAEHPEVLEFLRPYAEATVAEGRAIVRRAVGRRQLPASTNPGLVMDLVVGAISNHVRMTPARLRSRMLRQLDNFLVELVEIVLAGVEKSSLYGSANERDDPP
;
A
#
# COMPACT_ATOMS: atom_id res chain seq x y z
N MET A 1 -13.75 7.79 5.60
CA MET A 1 -13.36 7.04 4.39
C MET A 1 -14.56 6.75 3.49
N ALA A 2 -15.65 6.18 4.03
CA ALA A 2 -16.86 5.87 3.25
C ALA A 2 -17.34 7.03 2.36
N LEU A 3 -17.48 8.24 2.92
CA LEU A 3 -17.87 9.43 2.15
C LEU A 3 -16.94 9.68 0.95
N TYR A 4 -15.61 9.71 1.16
CA TYR A 4 -14.65 9.94 0.09
C TYR A 4 -14.71 8.83 -0.99
N ALA A 5 -14.89 7.57 -0.59
CA ALA A 5 -15.03 6.46 -1.54
C ALA A 5 -16.29 6.59 -2.42
N ASP A 6 -17.34 7.24 -1.92
CA ASP A 6 -18.62 7.43 -2.60
C ASP A 6 -18.64 8.69 -3.48
N VAL A 7 -18.18 9.83 -2.96
CA VAL A 7 -18.32 11.14 -3.63
C VAL A 7 -17.02 11.81 -4.07
N GLY A 8 -15.86 11.23 -3.74
CA GLY A 8 -14.53 11.73 -4.15
C GLY A 8 -14.18 13.09 -3.58
N TRP A 9 -13.12 13.70 -4.10
CA TRP A 9 -12.60 14.96 -3.56
C TRP A 9 -13.61 16.12 -3.65
N ALA A 10 -14.29 16.26 -4.80
CA ALA A 10 -15.27 17.31 -5.01
C ALA A 10 -16.39 17.29 -3.96
N GLY A 11 -16.93 16.10 -3.65
CA GLY A 11 -17.98 15.92 -2.64
C GLY A 11 -17.47 15.79 -1.20
N PHE A 12 -16.17 15.63 -0.98
CA PHE A 12 -15.57 15.52 0.34
C PHE A 12 -15.43 16.92 0.97
N THR A 13 -16.50 17.37 1.63
CA THR A 13 -16.55 18.67 2.33
C THR A 13 -16.82 18.49 3.82
N PHE A 14 -16.48 19.48 4.65
CA PHE A 14 -16.81 19.42 6.08
C PHE A 14 -18.32 19.42 6.32
N GLU A 15 -19.11 20.07 5.46
CA GLU A 15 -20.58 19.95 5.44
C GLU A 15 -21.03 18.50 5.29
N ALA A 16 -20.52 17.81 4.27
CA ALA A 16 -20.88 16.44 3.97
C ALA A 16 -20.40 15.50 5.08
N VAL A 17 -19.18 15.70 5.59
CA VAL A 17 -18.65 14.93 6.73
C VAL A 17 -19.50 15.14 7.99
N ALA A 18 -19.85 16.38 8.34
CA ALA A 18 -20.67 16.69 9.50
C ALA A 18 -22.05 16.04 9.40
N ARG A 19 -22.69 16.15 8.24
CA ARG A 19 -24.00 15.52 7.98
C ARG A 19 -23.94 14.00 8.09
N THR A 20 -22.92 13.35 7.54
CA THR A 20 -22.82 11.89 7.53
C THR A 20 -22.33 11.30 8.87
N SER A 21 -21.55 12.05 9.65
CA SER A 21 -20.96 11.57 10.92
C SER A 21 -21.72 12.02 12.18
N GLY A 22 -22.61 13.00 12.07
CA GLY A 22 -23.25 13.65 13.22
C GLY A 22 -22.33 14.58 14.03
N VAL A 23 -21.07 14.74 13.62
CA VAL A 23 -20.10 15.63 14.30
C VAL A 23 -20.36 17.09 13.90
N GLY A 24 -20.42 17.99 14.88
CA GLY A 24 -20.60 19.41 14.62
C GLY A 24 -19.45 20.04 13.82
N LYS A 25 -19.78 20.91 12.86
CA LYS A 25 -18.80 21.57 11.96
C LYS A 25 -17.66 22.26 12.71
N ALA A 26 -17.98 22.99 13.79
CA ALA A 26 -16.96 23.68 14.60
C ALA A 26 -15.89 22.73 15.15
N SER A 27 -16.27 21.49 15.50
CA SER A 27 -15.32 20.47 15.95
C SER A 27 -14.44 19.95 14.81
N LEU A 28 -14.96 19.87 13.58
CA LEU A 28 -14.17 19.50 12.41
C LEU A 28 -13.13 20.57 12.09
N TYR A 29 -13.54 21.84 11.94
CA TYR A 29 -12.64 22.94 11.64
C TYR A 29 -11.55 23.15 12.70
N ARG A 30 -11.86 22.90 13.98
CA ARG A 30 -10.86 22.99 15.07
C ARG A 30 -9.77 21.92 14.95
N ARG A 31 -10.10 20.71 14.48
CA ARG A 31 -9.17 19.58 14.39
C ARG A 31 -8.42 19.53 13.06
N TRP A 32 -9.10 19.92 11.98
CA TRP A 32 -8.57 19.91 10.63
C TRP A 32 -8.80 21.28 9.99
N PRO A 33 -7.76 22.12 9.88
CA PRO A 33 -7.87 23.42 9.23
C PRO A 33 -8.33 23.31 7.77
N ARG A 34 -7.93 22.23 7.07
CA ARG A 34 -8.30 21.98 5.67
C ARG A 34 -8.89 20.58 5.52
N ARG A 35 -9.84 20.41 4.60
CA ARG A 35 -10.43 19.09 4.29
C ARG A 35 -9.38 18.06 3.85
N GLY A 36 -8.28 18.51 3.26
CA GLY A 36 -7.16 17.65 2.88
C GLY A 36 -6.43 17.04 4.09
N ASP A 37 -6.35 17.76 5.22
CA ASP A 37 -5.79 17.23 6.45
C ASP A 37 -6.65 16.10 7.00
N LEU A 38 -7.97 16.24 6.92
CA LEU A 38 -8.92 15.19 7.28
C LEU A 38 -8.80 13.99 6.33
N LEU A 39 -8.65 14.24 5.02
CA LEU A 39 -8.47 13.16 4.04
C LEU A 39 -7.20 12.36 4.36
N ARG A 40 -6.06 13.04 4.51
CA ARG A 40 -4.78 12.43 4.90
C ARG A 40 -4.92 11.59 6.16
N GLN A 41 -5.45 12.15 7.23
CA GLN A 41 -5.62 11.40 8.47
C GLN A 41 -6.54 10.18 8.31
N THR A 42 -7.54 10.27 7.43
CA THR A 42 -8.42 9.13 7.15
C THR A 42 -7.66 8.00 6.42
N PHE A 43 -6.74 8.32 5.50
CA PHE A 43 -5.85 7.34 4.87
C PHE A 43 -4.87 6.75 5.89
N GLU A 44 -4.22 7.60 6.70
CA GLU A 44 -3.29 7.18 7.75
C GLU A 44 -3.96 6.21 8.72
N ALA A 45 -5.10 6.58 9.31
CA ALA A 45 -5.81 5.76 10.28
C ALA A 45 -6.26 4.40 9.71
N ARG A 46 -6.42 4.28 8.40
CA ARG A 46 -6.92 3.05 7.76
C ARG A 46 -5.81 2.14 7.25
N TRP A 47 -4.75 2.72 6.69
CA TRP A 47 -3.76 1.99 5.89
C TRP A 47 -2.31 2.24 6.28
N LEU A 48 -2.01 3.25 7.10
CA LEU A 48 -0.69 3.40 7.71
C LEU A 48 -0.58 2.46 8.91
N ARG A 49 -0.43 1.17 8.63
CA ARG A 49 -0.18 0.09 9.63
C ARG A 49 1.01 -0.79 9.26
N VAL A 50 1.80 -0.38 8.27
CA VAL A 50 2.92 -1.18 7.75
C VAL A 50 4.12 -1.10 8.69
N GLY A 51 4.31 0.05 9.36
CA GLY A 51 5.39 0.26 10.32
C GLY A 51 5.36 -0.70 11.52
N SER A 52 4.19 -1.21 11.89
CA SER A 52 4.04 -2.20 12.98
C SER A 52 4.28 -3.65 12.57
N LEU A 53 4.49 -3.93 11.27
CA LEU A 53 4.76 -5.29 10.80
C LEU A 53 6.20 -5.66 11.10
N ASP A 54 6.44 -6.22 12.28
CA ASP A 54 7.76 -6.70 12.66
C ASP A 54 7.66 -7.97 13.50
N GLN A 55 7.17 -9.04 12.89
CA GLN A 55 6.94 -10.32 13.57
C GLN A 55 8.21 -11.18 13.66
N GLY A 56 9.33 -10.69 13.15
CA GLY A 56 10.62 -11.37 13.22
C GLY A 56 10.93 -12.28 12.03
N ASP A 57 10.01 -12.42 11.07
CA ASP A 57 10.12 -13.31 9.91
C ASP A 57 9.62 -12.61 8.64
N ILE A 58 10.48 -12.51 7.63
CA ILE A 58 10.18 -11.80 6.38
C ILE A 58 8.96 -12.35 5.65
N ARG A 59 8.78 -13.67 5.65
CA ARG A 59 7.65 -14.29 4.98
C ARG A 59 6.35 -13.86 5.64
N THR A 60 6.30 -13.93 6.96
CA THR A 60 5.16 -13.51 7.76
C THR A 60 4.87 -12.01 7.59
N ASP A 61 5.90 -11.17 7.63
CA ASP A 61 5.76 -9.72 7.47
C ASP A 61 5.29 -9.33 6.05
N LEU A 62 5.81 -9.97 4.99
CA LEU A 62 5.37 -9.74 3.61
C LEU A 62 3.95 -10.25 3.35
N LEU A 63 3.56 -11.38 3.94
CA LEU A 63 2.17 -11.83 3.88
C LEU A 63 1.25 -10.82 4.55
N ALA A 64 1.58 -10.37 5.76
CA ALA A 64 0.79 -9.37 6.47
C ALA A 64 0.64 -8.06 5.66
N LEU A 65 1.72 -7.60 5.02
CA LEU A 65 1.69 -6.48 4.09
C LEU A 65 0.77 -6.77 2.89
N ALA A 66 0.91 -7.93 2.25
CA ALA A 66 0.12 -8.33 1.10
C ALA A 66 -1.39 -8.32 1.42
N TRP A 67 -1.76 -8.79 2.60
CA TRP A 67 -3.14 -8.75 3.10
C TRP A 67 -3.66 -7.33 3.33
N ILE A 68 -2.83 -6.43 3.88
CA ILE A 68 -3.19 -5.02 4.06
C ILE A 68 -3.47 -4.37 2.70
N VAL A 69 -2.58 -4.56 1.73
CA VAL A 69 -2.72 -4.02 0.38
C VAL A 69 -3.96 -4.60 -0.31
N ALA A 70 -4.15 -5.91 -0.24
CA ALA A 70 -5.30 -6.58 -0.82
C ALA A 70 -6.62 -6.03 -0.25
N ARG A 71 -6.72 -5.94 1.09
CA ARG A 71 -7.91 -5.37 1.76
C ARG A 71 -8.14 -3.89 1.43
N ALA A 72 -7.08 -3.12 1.21
CA ALA A 72 -7.20 -1.73 0.75
C ALA A 72 -7.87 -1.65 -0.63
N LEU A 73 -7.57 -2.61 -1.51
CA LEU A 73 -8.04 -2.63 -2.90
C LEU A 73 -9.33 -3.43 -3.13
N THR A 74 -9.73 -4.29 -2.21
CA THR A 74 -10.93 -5.16 -2.34
C THR A 74 -11.98 -4.95 -1.24
N GLY A 75 -11.62 -4.26 -0.15
CA GLY A 75 -12.50 -4.04 0.99
C GLY A 75 -13.60 -2.99 0.77
N PRO A 76 -14.40 -2.69 1.80
CA PRO A 76 -15.57 -1.80 1.71
C PRO A 76 -15.22 -0.36 1.29
N TYR A 77 -13.95 0.03 1.42
CA TYR A 77 -13.46 1.37 1.06
C TYR A 77 -12.54 1.37 -0.17
N ALA A 78 -12.50 0.27 -0.93
CA ALA A 78 -11.69 0.17 -2.15
C ALA A 78 -11.99 1.26 -3.18
N GLY A 79 -13.20 1.82 -3.17
CA GLY A 79 -13.58 2.97 -3.98
C GLY A 79 -12.63 4.16 -3.79
N ALA A 80 -12.13 4.41 -2.58
CA ALA A 80 -11.16 5.47 -2.32
C ALA A 80 -9.88 5.32 -3.14
N HIS A 81 -9.30 4.11 -3.19
CA HIS A 81 -8.08 3.85 -3.97
C HIS A 81 -8.30 3.87 -5.49
N LYS A 82 -9.54 3.60 -5.94
CA LYS A 82 -9.91 3.73 -7.36
C LYS A 82 -10.08 5.19 -7.78
N ARG A 83 -10.64 6.01 -6.90
CA ARG A 83 -10.92 7.43 -7.15
C ARG A 83 -9.69 8.31 -7.02
N LEU A 84 -8.78 7.98 -6.10
CA LEU A 84 -7.64 8.83 -5.79
C LEU A 84 -6.82 9.27 -7.01
N PRO A 85 -6.45 8.41 -7.97
CA PRO A 85 -5.73 8.86 -9.17
C PRO A 85 -6.53 9.84 -10.04
N LEU A 86 -7.86 9.68 -10.10
CA LEU A 86 -8.75 10.59 -10.83
C LEU A 86 -8.82 11.95 -10.12
N ASP A 87 -9.02 11.94 -8.81
CA ASP A 87 -9.05 13.16 -8.00
C ASP A 87 -7.70 13.89 -8.06
N ILE A 88 -6.56 13.19 -8.09
CA ILE A 88 -5.23 13.83 -8.24
C ILE A 88 -5.09 14.47 -9.63
N ALA A 89 -5.59 13.82 -10.68
CA ALA A 89 -5.52 14.35 -12.04
C ALA A 89 -6.37 15.62 -12.21
N GLU A 90 -7.55 15.67 -11.58
CA GLU A 90 -8.44 16.83 -11.60
C GLU A 90 -8.04 17.91 -10.58
N HIS A 91 -7.46 17.49 -9.46
CA HIS A 91 -7.15 18.32 -8.29
C HIS A 91 -5.75 18.00 -7.75
N PRO A 92 -4.69 18.55 -8.37
CA PRO A 92 -3.31 18.26 -7.98
C PRO A 92 -2.99 18.54 -6.51
N GLU A 93 -3.72 19.43 -5.84
CA GLU A 93 -3.54 19.69 -4.41
C GLU A 93 -3.82 18.48 -3.52
N VAL A 94 -4.61 17.51 -3.99
CA VAL A 94 -4.86 16.25 -3.28
C VAL A 94 -3.56 15.48 -3.07
N LEU A 95 -2.65 15.51 -4.06
CA LEU A 95 -1.34 14.88 -3.94
C LEU A 95 -0.52 15.56 -2.85
N GLU A 96 -0.54 16.88 -2.76
CA GLU A 96 0.20 17.63 -1.74
C GLU A 96 -0.26 17.27 -0.33
N PHE A 97 -1.57 17.12 -0.12
CA PHE A 97 -2.11 16.66 1.17
C PHE A 97 -1.74 15.23 1.51
N LEU A 98 -1.62 14.35 0.52
CA LEU A 98 -1.33 12.92 0.74
C LEU A 98 0.16 12.57 0.67
N ARG A 99 1.03 13.47 0.21
CA ARG A 99 2.48 13.23 0.12
C ARG A 99 3.08 12.70 1.42
N PRO A 100 2.81 13.28 2.61
CA PRO A 100 3.36 12.74 3.86
C PRO A 100 2.95 11.29 4.13
N TYR A 101 1.69 10.95 3.82
CA TYR A 101 1.18 9.59 3.95
C TYR A 101 1.84 8.63 2.94
N ALA A 102 2.01 9.07 1.69
CA ALA A 102 2.63 8.28 0.63
C ALA A 102 4.10 7.98 0.96
N GLU A 103 4.87 9.00 1.38
CA GLU A 103 6.26 8.87 1.79
C GLU A 103 6.41 7.93 2.98
N ALA A 104 5.57 8.08 4.01
CA ALA A 104 5.56 7.20 5.18
C ALA A 104 5.26 5.75 4.78
N THR A 105 4.25 5.51 3.93
CA THR A 105 3.90 4.16 3.46
C THR A 105 5.06 3.49 2.72
N VAL A 106 5.75 4.24 1.84
CA VAL A 106 6.92 3.72 1.11
C VAL A 106 8.08 3.44 2.06
N ALA A 107 8.34 4.33 3.02
CA ALA A 107 9.41 4.17 4.00
C ALA A 107 9.16 2.94 4.90
N GLU A 108 7.95 2.79 5.42
CA GLU A 108 7.54 1.66 6.27
C GLU A 108 7.60 0.33 5.53
N GLY A 109 7.10 0.27 4.29
CA GLY A 109 7.21 -0.92 3.45
C GLY A 109 8.68 -1.33 3.29
N ARG A 110 9.52 -0.42 2.81
CA ARG A 110 10.96 -0.70 2.64
C ARG A 110 11.67 -1.09 3.94
N ALA A 111 11.19 -0.62 5.09
CA ALA A 111 11.75 -0.98 6.39
C ALA A 111 11.58 -2.47 6.72
N ILE A 112 10.49 -3.13 6.27
CA ILE A 112 10.30 -4.60 6.44
C ILE A 112 11.48 -5.36 5.83
N VAL A 113 11.83 -5.05 4.58
CA VAL A 113 12.91 -5.73 3.86
C VAL A 113 14.27 -5.39 4.48
N ARG A 114 14.50 -4.12 4.86
CA ARG A 114 15.75 -3.73 5.54
C ARG A 114 15.96 -4.48 6.86
N ARG A 115 14.91 -4.67 7.65
CA ARG A 115 14.99 -5.46 8.90
C ARG A 115 15.33 -6.92 8.62
N ALA A 116 14.70 -7.53 7.61
CA ALA A 116 15.00 -8.90 7.20
C ALA A 116 16.44 -9.08 6.72
N VAL A 117 16.99 -8.12 5.97
CA VAL A 117 18.42 -8.09 5.62
C VAL A 117 19.29 -8.01 6.89
N GLY A 118 18.96 -7.13 7.83
CA GLY A 118 19.68 -7.03 9.11
C GLY A 118 19.64 -8.33 9.93
N ARG A 119 18.56 -9.11 9.80
CA ARG A 119 18.39 -10.45 10.40
C ARG A 119 19.03 -11.59 9.58
N ARG A 120 19.64 -11.28 8.44
CA ARG A 120 20.20 -12.27 7.49
C ARG A 120 19.17 -13.27 6.94
N GLN A 121 17.89 -12.88 6.91
CA GLN A 121 16.82 -13.64 6.24
C GLN A 121 16.80 -13.39 4.73
N LEU A 122 17.43 -12.30 4.29
CA LEU A 122 17.60 -11.95 2.89
C LEU A 122 19.07 -11.59 2.62
N PRO A 123 19.55 -11.77 1.38
CA PRO A 123 20.89 -11.31 0.96
C PRO A 123 21.11 -9.82 1.22
N ALA A 124 22.35 -9.44 1.57
CA ALA A 124 22.71 -8.04 1.84
C ALA A 124 22.52 -7.10 0.63
N SER A 125 22.58 -7.64 -0.59
CA SER A 125 22.36 -6.93 -1.85
C SER A 125 20.89 -6.74 -2.22
N THR A 126 19.94 -7.23 -1.42
CA THR A 126 18.51 -7.14 -1.71
C THR A 126 18.06 -5.68 -1.83
N ASN A 127 17.45 -5.32 -2.96
CA ASN A 127 16.85 -3.99 -3.16
C ASN A 127 15.46 -3.92 -2.50
N PRO A 128 15.26 -3.15 -1.40
CA PRO A 128 13.97 -3.05 -0.73
C PRO A 128 12.86 -2.46 -1.60
N GLY A 129 13.22 -1.57 -2.53
CA GLY A 129 12.27 -0.96 -3.47
C GLY A 129 11.71 -1.99 -4.42
N LEU A 130 12.57 -2.77 -5.06
CA LEU A 130 12.16 -3.80 -6.02
C LEU A 130 11.25 -4.85 -5.37
N VAL A 131 11.57 -5.31 -4.15
CA VAL A 131 10.70 -6.25 -3.42
C VAL A 131 9.30 -5.65 -3.19
N MET A 132 9.25 -4.38 -2.78
CA MET A 132 7.97 -3.68 -2.59
C MET A 132 7.22 -3.50 -3.91
N ASP A 133 7.91 -3.12 -4.99
CA ASP A 133 7.31 -2.94 -6.31
C ASP A 133 6.74 -4.26 -6.85
N LEU A 134 7.43 -5.38 -6.64
CA LEU A 134 6.94 -6.71 -7.02
C LEU A 134 5.70 -7.12 -6.22
N VAL A 135 5.73 -7.02 -4.88
CA VAL A 135 4.61 -7.44 -4.03
C VAL A 135 3.41 -6.52 -4.21
N VAL A 136 3.58 -5.20 -4.00
CA VAL A 136 2.49 -4.22 -4.06
C VAL A 136 1.98 -4.06 -5.49
N GLY A 137 2.89 -4.05 -6.47
CA GLY A 137 2.56 -3.93 -7.88
C GLY A 137 1.78 -5.12 -8.41
N ALA A 138 2.20 -6.36 -8.10
CA ALA A 138 1.49 -7.56 -8.54
C ALA A 138 0.07 -7.63 -7.97
N ILE A 139 -0.12 -7.34 -6.68
CA ILE A 139 -1.45 -7.30 -6.04
C ILE A 139 -2.31 -6.20 -6.68
N SER A 140 -1.74 -5.01 -6.84
CA SER A 140 -2.43 -3.87 -7.45
C SER A 140 -2.88 -4.18 -8.88
N ASN A 141 -1.99 -4.76 -9.68
CA ASN A 141 -2.28 -5.16 -11.05
C ASN A 141 -3.35 -6.26 -11.09
N HIS A 142 -3.18 -7.33 -10.31
CA HIS A 142 -4.12 -8.44 -10.24
C HIS A 142 -5.54 -7.95 -9.90
N VAL A 143 -5.67 -7.10 -8.88
CA VAL A 143 -6.96 -6.56 -8.46
C VAL A 143 -7.52 -5.56 -9.48
N ARG A 144 -6.71 -4.67 -10.07
CA ARG A 144 -7.22 -3.65 -11.01
C ARG A 144 -7.62 -4.25 -12.34
N MET A 145 -6.78 -5.13 -12.90
CA MET A 145 -6.95 -5.68 -14.24
C MET A 145 -7.94 -6.86 -14.29
N THR A 146 -8.33 -7.43 -13.14
CA THR A 146 -9.39 -8.45 -13.11
C THR A 146 -10.70 -7.87 -13.67
N PRO A 147 -11.26 -8.44 -14.76
CA PRO A 147 -12.53 -7.99 -15.31
C PRO A 147 -13.71 -8.22 -14.36
N ALA A 148 -14.76 -7.39 -14.46
CA ALA A 148 -15.94 -7.47 -13.58
C ALA A 148 -16.51 -8.90 -13.47
N ARG A 149 -16.66 -9.61 -14.59
CA ARG A 149 -17.19 -10.99 -14.65
C ARG A 149 -16.35 -12.02 -13.87
N LEU A 150 -15.07 -11.75 -13.62
CA LEU A 150 -14.15 -12.64 -12.90
C LEU A 150 -13.91 -12.22 -11.45
N ARG A 151 -14.50 -11.10 -11.00
CA ARG A 151 -14.23 -10.53 -9.67
C ARG A 151 -14.52 -11.49 -8.53
N SER A 152 -15.67 -12.16 -8.56
CA SER A 152 -16.04 -13.11 -7.51
C SER A 152 -15.10 -14.31 -7.44
N ARG A 153 -14.58 -14.78 -8.59
CA ARG A 153 -13.59 -15.86 -8.62
C ARG A 153 -12.25 -15.38 -8.07
N MET A 154 -11.78 -14.22 -8.50
CA MET A 154 -10.55 -13.62 -8.00
C MET A 154 -10.60 -13.44 -6.48
N LEU A 155 -11.70 -12.90 -5.94
CA LEU A 155 -11.85 -12.72 -4.49
C LEU A 155 -11.77 -14.05 -3.72
N ARG A 156 -12.34 -15.14 -4.26
CA ARG A 156 -12.22 -16.48 -3.65
C ARG A 156 -10.82 -17.07 -3.72
N GLN A 157 -10.01 -16.65 -4.68
CA GLN A 157 -8.64 -17.15 -4.89
C GLN A 157 -7.57 -16.19 -4.36
N LEU A 158 -7.97 -15.05 -3.79
CA LEU A 158 -7.07 -13.97 -3.42
C LEU A 158 -6.03 -14.46 -2.40
N ASP A 159 -6.45 -15.17 -1.38
CA ASP A 159 -5.60 -15.69 -0.31
C ASP A 159 -4.48 -16.57 -0.86
N ASN A 160 -4.83 -17.51 -1.75
CA ASN A 160 -3.86 -18.39 -2.41
C ASN A 160 -2.90 -17.59 -3.29
N PHE A 161 -3.42 -16.62 -4.05
CA PHE A 161 -2.60 -15.73 -4.87
C PHE A 161 -1.60 -14.93 -4.04
N LEU A 162 -2.01 -14.40 -2.87
CA LEU A 162 -1.10 -13.64 -1.99
C LEU A 162 0.03 -14.53 -1.45
N VAL A 163 -0.29 -15.76 -1.04
CA VAL A 163 0.71 -16.73 -0.58
C VAL A 163 1.68 -17.06 -1.70
N GLU A 164 1.18 -17.49 -2.85
CA GLU A 164 2.00 -17.87 -4.01
C GLU A 164 2.90 -16.71 -4.47
N LEU A 165 2.38 -15.49 -4.49
CA LEU A 165 3.15 -14.29 -4.81
C LEU A 165 4.33 -14.08 -3.84
N VAL A 166 4.09 -14.19 -2.53
CA VAL A 166 5.16 -13.99 -1.54
C VAL A 166 6.22 -15.07 -1.67
N GLU A 167 5.84 -16.34 -1.86
CA GLU A 167 6.81 -17.43 -2.06
C GLU A 167 7.66 -17.20 -3.33
N ILE A 168 7.03 -16.78 -4.44
CA ILE A 168 7.75 -16.49 -5.69
C ILE A 168 8.74 -15.34 -5.50
N VAL A 169 8.34 -14.26 -4.83
CA VAL A 169 9.20 -13.11 -4.58
C VAL A 169 10.39 -13.50 -3.71
N LEU A 170 10.18 -14.25 -2.62
CA LEU A 170 11.26 -14.69 -1.73
C LEU A 170 12.24 -15.62 -2.45
N ALA A 171 11.74 -16.62 -3.16
CA ALA A 171 12.58 -17.54 -3.93
C ALA A 171 13.37 -16.82 -5.04
N GLY A 172 12.79 -15.77 -5.65
CA GLY A 172 13.45 -14.95 -6.65
C GLY A 172 14.60 -14.11 -6.07
N VAL A 173 14.40 -13.50 -4.91
CA VAL A 173 15.42 -12.69 -4.22
C VAL A 173 16.64 -13.53 -3.85
N GLU A 174 16.44 -14.76 -3.36
CA GLU A 174 17.54 -15.69 -3.05
C GLU A 174 18.37 -16.03 -4.30
N LYS A 175 17.72 -16.31 -5.44
CA LYS A 175 18.41 -16.63 -6.69
C LYS A 175 19.16 -15.45 -7.30
N SER A 176 18.61 -14.24 -7.26
CA SER A 176 19.30 -13.05 -7.79
C SER A 176 20.63 -12.76 -7.09
N SER A 177 20.77 -13.12 -5.80
CA SER A 177 22.04 -13.01 -5.09
C SER A 177 23.14 -13.91 -5.66
N LEU A 178 22.78 -15.07 -6.23
CA LEU A 178 23.75 -15.99 -6.81
C LEU A 178 24.33 -15.42 -8.11
N TYR A 179 23.51 -14.75 -8.93
CA TYR A 179 23.96 -14.12 -10.17
C TYR A 179 24.84 -12.88 -9.94
N GLY A 180 24.54 -12.06 -8.92
CA GLY A 180 25.38 -10.92 -8.56
C GLY A 180 26.80 -11.32 -8.13
N SER A 181 26.93 -12.44 -7.41
CA SER A 181 28.22 -12.96 -6.95
C SER A 181 29.05 -13.70 -8.02
N ALA A 182 28.42 -14.07 -9.13
CA ALA A 182 29.11 -14.67 -10.28
C ALA A 182 29.76 -13.61 -11.18
N ASN A 183 29.16 -12.41 -11.25
CA ASN A 183 29.59 -11.34 -12.15
C ASN A 183 30.79 -10.52 -11.62
N GLU A 184 31.13 -10.63 -10.33
CA GLU A 184 32.33 -9.98 -9.73
C GLU A 184 33.62 -10.81 -9.89
N ARG A 185 33.57 -12.04 -10.44
CA ARG A 185 34.75 -12.90 -10.62
C ARG A 185 35.37 -12.85 -12.02
N ASP A 186 34.77 -12.13 -12.95
CA ASP A 186 35.16 -12.11 -14.37
C ASP A 186 35.79 -10.78 -14.83
N ASP A 187 36.09 -9.84 -13.92
CA ASP A 187 36.94 -8.68 -14.28
C ASP A 187 38.42 -9.12 -14.29
N PRO A 188 39.11 -9.07 -15.45
CA PRO A 188 40.54 -9.34 -15.51
C PRO A 188 41.33 -8.15 -14.90
N PRO A 189 42.56 -8.40 -14.41
CA PRO A 189 43.40 -7.39 -13.76
C PRO A 189 43.86 -6.25 -14.69
#